data_AF-A0A842VWI8-F1
#
_entry.id   AF-A0A842VWI8-F1
#
_cell.length_a   1.000
_cell.length_b   1.000
_cell.length_c   1.000
_cell.angle_alpha   90.00
_cell.angle_beta   90.00
_cell.angle_gamma   90.00
#
_symmetry.space_group_name_H-M   'P 1'
#
loop_
_entity.id
_entity.type
_entity.pdbx_description
1 polymer ?
#
loop_
_entity_poly.entity_id
_entity_poly.type
_entity_poly.pdbx_seq_one_letter_code
_entity_poly.pdbx_strand_id
1 'polypeptide(L)'
;MESALKKINSKNFFLGVIISFTFSFVLSILPVWQLVIISAIVGGFFLKDAKIGGLASLIGVVSSWAMYLIINILTGSVWILVDQIGALLIGNSGYGFVVVIMILLIGGILGFLGGYIGTALWQIVAEQENER
;
A
#
# COMPACT_ATOMS: atom_id res chain seq x y z
N MET A 1 7.82 26.48 -5.11
CA MET A 1 7.53 25.03 -4.94
C MET A 1 6.60 24.73 -3.76
N GLU A 2 6.27 25.71 -2.90
CA GLU A 2 5.30 25.60 -1.79
C GLU A 2 3.81 25.59 -2.17
N SER A 3 3.47 25.85 -3.45
CA SER A 3 2.07 26.07 -3.87
C SER A 3 1.31 24.79 -4.25
N ALA A 4 2.01 23.71 -4.62
CA ALA A 4 1.35 22.46 -5.07
C ALA A 4 0.86 21.55 -3.93
N LEU A 5 1.40 21.69 -2.71
CA LEU A 5 1.00 20.89 -1.55
C LEU A 5 -0.18 21.51 -0.76
N LYS A 6 -0.52 22.78 -1.02
CA LYS A 6 -1.39 23.59 -0.15
C LYS A 6 -2.90 23.33 -0.32
N LYS A 7 -3.30 22.38 -1.19
CA LYS A 7 -4.69 21.94 -1.28
C LYS A 7 -4.84 20.42 -1.26
N ILE A 8 -3.94 19.71 -0.57
CA ILE A 8 -4.28 18.36 -0.10
C ILE A 8 -5.49 18.52 0.81
N ASN A 9 -6.65 18.05 0.37
CA ASN A 9 -7.80 17.93 1.24
C ASN A 9 -7.49 16.84 2.27
N SER A 10 -6.88 17.25 3.39
CA SER A 10 -6.31 16.38 4.42
C SER A 10 -7.29 15.30 4.89
N LYS A 11 -8.59 15.63 4.94
CA LYS A 11 -9.66 14.68 5.28
C LYS A 11 -9.76 13.54 4.25
N ASN A 12 -9.81 13.87 2.96
CA ASN A 12 -9.94 12.87 1.90
C ASN A 12 -8.67 12.02 1.80
N PHE A 13 -7.49 12.63 1.96
CA PHE A 13 -6.22 11.91 2.00
C PHE A 13 -6.21 10.88 3.13
N PHE A 14 -6.56 11.29 4.35
CA PHE A 14 -6.60 10.41 5.51
C PHE A 14 -7.64 9.29 5.35
N LEU A 15 -8.80 9.60 4.75
CA LEU A 15 -9.81 8.61 4.41
C LEU A 15 -9.27 7.56 3.42
N GLY A 16 -8.58 7.99 2.36
CA GLY A 16 -7.93 7.06 1.42
C GLY A 16 -6.89 6.17 2.09
N VAL A 17 -6.08 6.72 3.00
CA VAL A 17 -5.13 5.95 3.81
C VAL A 17 -5.85 4.90 4.67
N ILE A 18 -6.90 5.28 5.40
CA ILE A 18 -7.67 4.35 6.25
C ILE A 18 -8.31 3.23 5.42
N ILE A 19 -8.93 3.57 4.30
CA ILE A 19 -9.59 2.58 3.43
C ILE A 19 -8.56 1.61 2.88
N SER A 20 -7.46 2.12 2.29
CA SER A 20 -6.38 1.30 1.77
C SER A 20 -5.79 0.39 2.84
N PHE A 21 -5.50 0.95 4.02
CA PHE A 21 -4.99 0.20 5.17
C PHE A 21 -5.94 -0.94 5.57
N THR A 22 -7.22 -0.62 5.78
CA THR A 22 -8.21 -1.58 6.29
C THR A 22 -8.43 -2.71 5.30
N PHE A 23 -8.63 -2.40 4.02
CA PHE A 23 -8.80 -3.42 2.99
C PHE A 23 -7.52 -4.24 2.81
N SER A 24 -6.35 -3.61 2.74
CA SER A 24 -5.07 -4.32 2.62
C SER A 24 -4.86 -5.27 3.80
N PHE A 25 -5.19 -4.83 5.02
CA PHE A 25 -5.01 -5.64 6.22
C PHE A 25 -5.93 -6.87 6.23
N VAL A 26 -7.22 -6.67 5.92
CA VAL A 26 -8.19 -7.78 5.82
C VAL A 26 -7.82 -8.75 4.71
N LEU A 27 -7.43 -8.24 3.53
CA LEU A 27 -7.06 -9.09 2.39
C LEU A 27 -5.72 -9.82 2.61
N SER A 28 -4.84 -9.32 3.47
CA SER A 28 -3.58 -9.99 3.83
C SER A 28 -3.79 -11.27 4.64
N ILE A 29 -5.00 -11.52 5.15
CA ILE A 29 -5.37 -12.80 5.78
C ILE A 29 -5.47 -13.92 4.72
N LEU A 30 -5.78 -13.55 3.47
CA LEU A 30 -5.81 -14.49 2.35
C LEU A 30 -4.38 -14.73 1.84
N PRO A 31 -4.01 -15.98 1.46
CA PRO A 31 -2.67 -16.30 0.98
C PRO A 31 -2.42 -15.84 -0.47
N VAL A 32 -3.02 -14.71 -0.88
CA VAL A 32 -2.91 -14.12 -2.21
C VAL A 32 -2.48 -12.66 -2.06
N TRP A 33 -1.17 -12.44 -2.02
CA TRP A 33 -0.60 -11.12 -1.74
C TRP A 33 -0.93 -10.07 -2.81
N GLN A 34 -1.21 -10.50 -4.05
CA GLN A 34 -1.56 -9.62 -5.17
C GLN A 34 -2.87 -8.85 -4.95
N LEU A 35 -3.73 -9.33 -4.05
CA LEU A 35 -4.99 -8.65 -3.69
C LEU A 35 -4.77 -7.25 -3.11
N VAL A 36 -3.54 -6.94 -2.69
CA VAL A 36 -3.14 -5.59 -2.29
C VAL A 36 -3.43 -4.54 -3.35
N ILE A 37 -3.34 -4.88 -4.64
CA ILE A 37 -3.66 -3.96 -5.74
C ILE A 37 -5.13 -3.54 -5.67
N ILE A 38 -6.04 -4.46 -5.33
CA ILE A 38 -7.48 -4.16 -5.21
C ILE A 38 -7.69 -3.18 -4.05
N SER A 39 -7.08 -3.42 -2.89
CA SER A 39 -7.18 -2.49 -1.76
C SER A 39 -6.67 -1.09 -2.10
N ALA A 40 -5.58 -1.01 -2.86
CA ALA A 40 -4.99 0.24 -3.29
C ALA A 40 -5.88 0.98 -4.30
N ILE A 41 -6.49 0.26 -5.26
CA ILE A 41 -7.47 0.83 -6.20
C ILE A 41 -8.65 1.42 -5.43
N VAL A 42 -9.21 0.68 -4.48
CA VAL A 42 -10.36 1.15 -3.67
C VAL A 42 -9.96 2.36 -2.81
N GLY A 43 -8.77 2.36 -2.20
CA GLY A 43 -8.27 3.49 -1.41
C GLY A 43 -8.01 4.75 -2.24
N GLY A 44 -7.56 4.61 -3.49
CA GLY A 44 -7.33 5.72 -4.42
C GLY A 44 -8.60 6.25 -5.10
N PHE A 45 -9.66 5.43 -5.17
CA PHE A 45 -10.85 5.74 -5.96
C PHE A 45 -11.50 7.08 -5.58
N PHE A 46 -11.64 7.40 -4.30
CA PHE A 46 -12.34 8.61 -3.86
C PHE A 46 -11.49 9.89 -3.87
N LEU A 47 -10.26 9.82 -4.39
CA LEU A 47 -9.33 10.94 -4.41
C LEU A 47 -9.36 11.66 -5.76
N LYS A 48 -9.28 12.99 -5.74
CA LYS A 48 -9.37 13.82 -6.95
C LYS A 48 -8.07 13.88 -7.73
N ASP A 49 -6.95 13.83 -7.03
CA ASP A 49 -5.61 13.95 -7.62
C ASP A 49 -4.90 12.60 -7.63
N ALA A 50 -4.51 12.09 -8.80
CA ALA A 50 -3.91 10.76 -8.93
C ALA A 50 -2.61 10.60 -8.12
N LYS A 51 -1.82 11.68 -7.99
CA LYS A 51 -0.63 11.70 -7.13
C LYS A 51 -0.98 11.53 -5.65
N ILE A 52 -2.06 12.17 -5.19
CA ILE A 52 -2.55 12.05 -3.81
C ILE A 52 -3.15 10.65 -3.61
N GLY A 53 -3.90 10.13 -4.58
CA GLY A 53 -4.40 8.75 -4.65
C GLY A 53 -3.33 7.70 -4.44
N GLY A 54 -2.25 7.80 -5.24
CA GLY A 54 -1.08 6.94 -5.13
C GLY A 54 -0.40 7.05 -3.77
N LEU A 55 -0.13 8.26 -3.28
CA LEU A 55 0.54 8.44 -1.98
C LEU A 55 -0.30 7.93 -0.79
N ALA A 56 -1.61 8.21 -0.79
CA ALA A 56 -2.51 7.71 0.26
C ALA A 56 -2.53 6.18 0.28
N SER A 57 -2.63 5.57 -0.90
CA SER A 57 -2.69 4.11 -1.05
C SER A 57 -1.36 3.44 -0.72
N LEU A 58 -0.22 4.03 -1.10
CA LEU A 58 1.12 3.60 -0.69
C LEU A 58 1.23 3.55 0.84
N ILE A 59 0.89 4.65 1.52
CA ILE A 59 1.01 4.73 2.98
C ILE A 59 0.10 3.71 3.65
N GLY A 60 -1.15 3.58 3.18
CA GLY A 60 -2.10 2.60 3.70
C GLY A 60 -1.60 1.16 3.55
N VAL A 61 -1.14 0.79 2.36
CA VAL A 61 -0.61 -0.55 2.07
C VAL A 61 0.65 -0.85 2.87
N VAL A 62 1.64 0.04 2.85
CA VAL A 62 2.92 -0.15 3.57
C VAL A 62 2.67 -0.26 5.07
N SER A 63 1.81 0.58 5.64
CA SER A 63 1.50 0.54 7.07
C SER A 63 0.78 -0.77 7.44
N SER A 64 -0.13 -1.23 6.58
CA SER A 64 -0.85 -2.49 6.77
C SER A 64 0.09 -3.69 6.73
N TRP A 65 0.96 -3.77 5.72
CA TRP A 65 1.94 -4.85 5.60
C TRP A 65 3.00 -4.81 6.70
N ALA A 66 3.46 -3.62 7.10
CA ALA A 66 4.37 -3.47 8.23
C ALA A 66 3.73 -4.02 9.51
N MET A 67 2.46 -3.67 9.78
CA MET A 67 1.73 -4.20 10.93
C MET A 67 1.54 -5.72 10.85
N TYR A 68 1.13 -6.23 9.68
CA TYR A 68 0.99 -7.67 9.44
C TYR A 68 2.31 -8.44 9.68
N LEU A 69 3.42 -7.92 9.16
CA LEU A 69 4.75 -8.52 9.34
C LEU A 69 5.20 -8.48 10.80
N ILE A 70 4.99 -7.36 11.50
CA ILE A 70 5.31 -7.24 12.93
C ILE A 70 4.54 -8.30 13.72
N ILE A 71 3.24 -8.46 13.48
CA ILE A 71 2.43 -9.49 14.16
C ILE A 71 3.01 -10.89 13.89
N ASN A 72 3.33 -11.21 12.64
CA ASN A 72 3.87 -12.51 12.25
C ASN A 72 5.27 -12.78 12.82
N ILE A 73 6.11 -11.76 12.93
CA ILE A 73 7.45 -11.86 13.53
C ILE A 73 7.35 -12.09 15.05
N LEU A 74 6.39 -11.44 15.72
CA LEU A 74 6.23 -11.56 17.17
C LEU A 74 5.52 -12.86 17.60
N THR A 75 4.62 -13.39 16.77
CA THR A 75 3.76 -14.53 17.12
C THR A 75 4.22 -15.85 16.53
N GLY A 76 5.13 -15.85 15.56
CA GLY A 76 5.52 -17.06 14.83
C GLY A 76 7.02 -17.16 14.55
N SER A 77 7.42 -18.26 13.93
CA SER A 77 8.79 -18.51 13.48
C SER A 77 9.14 -17.84 12.15
N VAL A 78 8.35 -16.84 11.71
CA VAL A 78 8.52 -16.17 10.41
C VAL A 78 9.89 -15.49 10.31
N TRP A 79 10.42 -14.98 11.43
CA TRP A 79 11.76 -14.38 11.45
C TRP A 79 12.85 -15.36 11.01
N ILE A 80 12.75 -16.64 11.34
CA ILE A 80 13.73 -17.67 10.94
C ILE A 80 13.73 -17.83 9.42
N LEU A 81 12.54 -17.92 8.80
CA LEU A 81 12.41 -18.03 7.35
C LEU A 81 12.94 -16.78 6.64
N VAL A 82 12.57 -15.61 7.16
CA VAL A 82 13.01 -14.32 6.62
C VAL A 82 14.54 -14.18 6.71
N ASP A 83 15.16 -14.61 7.80
CA ASP A 83 16.62 -14.60 7.95
C ASP A 83 17.32 -15.62 7.06
N GLN A 84 16.74 -16.81 6.86
CA GLN A 84 17.25 -17.80 5.90
C GLN A 84 17.23 -17.27 4.47
N ILE A 85 16.15 -16.60 4.06
CA ILE A 85 16.08 -15.95 2.74
C ILE A 85 17.12 -14.82 2.66
N GLY A 86 17.27 -14.01 3.71
CA GLY A 86 18.29 -12.97 3.78
C GLY A 86 19.72 -13.53 3.63
N ALA A 87 20.01 -14.64 4.30
CA ALA A 87 21.29 -15.34 4.23
C ALA A 87 21.55 -15.91 2.84
N LEU A 88 20.53 -16.40 2.12
CA LEU A 88 20.68 -16.85 0.74
C LEU A 88 21.01 -15.70 -0.22
N LEU A 89 20.47 -14.50 0.04
CA LEU A 89 20.69 -13.34 -0.82
C LEU A 89 22.02 -12.63 -0.58
N ILE A 90 22.45 -12.53 0.68
CA ILE A 90 23.61 -11.72 1.10
C ILE A 90 24.80 -12.59 1.54
N GLY A 91 24.58 -13.89 1.77
CA GLY A 91 25.61 -14.85 2.16
C GLY A 91 25.90 -14.92 3.66
N ASN A 92 25.10 -14.26 4.50
CA ASN A 92 25.30 -14.25 5.96
C ASN A 92 23.97 -14.17 6.73
N SER A 93 23.91 -14.75 7.93
CA SER A 93 22.77 -14.65 8.84
C SER A 93 22.63 -13.24 9.44
N GLY A 94 21.42 -12.90 9.91
CA GLY A 94 21.12 -11.59 10.49
C GLY A 94 20.66 -10.53 9.48
N TYR A 95 20.51 -10.91 8.20
CA TYR A 95 20.09 -10.02 7.11
C TYR A 95 18.60 -10.16 6.74
N GLY A 96 17.79 -10.85 7.55
CA GLY A 96 16.35 -10.96 7.33
C GLY A 96 15.62 -9.61 7.20
N PHE A 97 16.12 -8.55 7.84
CA PHE A 97 15.55 -7.20 7.70
C PHE A 97 15.57 -6.67 6.26
N VAL A 98 16.53 -7.09 5.43
CA VAL A 98 16.60 -6.69 4.01
C VAL A 98 15.40 -7.25 3.25
N VAL A 99 15.03 -8.50 3.53
CA VAL A 99 13.86 -9.15 2.93
C VAL A 99 12.59 -8.42 3.35
N VAL A 100 12.46 -8.02 4.62
CA VAL A 100 11.33 -7.20 5.09
C VAL A 100 11.24 -5.88 4.33
N ILE A 101 12.36 -5.17 4.17
CA ILE A 101 12.41 -3.91 3.41
C ILE A 101 11.96 -4.14 1.95
N MET A 102 12.45 -5.19 1.28
CA MET A 102 12.04 -5.50 -0.09
C MET A 102 10.54 -5.78 -0.20
N ILE A 103 9.96 -6.54 0.75
CA ILE A 103 8.52 -6.81 0.79
C ILE A 103 7.74 -5.49 0.92
N LEU A 104 8.14 -4.62 1.84
CA LEU A 104 7.49 -3.31 2.03
C LEU A 104 7.64 -2.40 0.80
N LEU A 105 8.79 -2.44 0.11
CA LEU A 105 9.00 -1.67 -1.12
C LEU A 105 8.09 -2.17 -2.25
N ILE A 106 7.97 -3.49 -2.45
CA ILE A 106 7.06 -4.08 -3.43
C ILE A 106 5.61 -3.68 -3.10
N GLY A 107 5.21 -3.83 -1.83
CA GLY A 107 3.89 -3.40 -1.37
C GLY A 107 3.65 -1.91 -1.61
N GLY A 108 4.63 -1.06 -1.34
CA GLY A 108 4.55 0.37 -1.58
C GLY A 108 4.41 0.75 -3.05
N ILE A 109 5.15 0.09 -3.94
CA ILE A 109 5.04 0.30 -5.39
C ILE A 109 3.63 -0.10 -5.87
N LEU A 110 3.15 -1.27 -5.46
CA LEU A 110 1.81 -1.75 -5.83
C LEU A 110 0.70 -0.87 -5.24
N GLY A 111 0.88 -0.41 -4.00
CA GLY A 111 0.01 0.54 -3.34
C GLY A 111 -0.06 1.87 -4.10
N PHE A 112 1.08 2.40 -4.52
CA PHE A 112 1.13 3.63 -5.30
C PHE A 112 0.45 3.49 -6.67
N LEU A 113 0.80 2.44 -7.42
CA LEU A 113 0.24 2.18 -8.74
C LEU A 113 -1.26 1.92 -8.68
N GLY A 114 -1.71 1.08 -7.74
CA GLY A 114 -3.13 0.79 -7.54
C GLY A 114 -3.91 2.05 -7.16
N GLY A 115 -3.37 2.88 -6.25
CA GLY A 115 -4.00 4.15 -5.89
C GLY A 115 -4.10 5.13 -7.05
N TYR A 116 -3.06 5.20 -7.89
CA TYR A 116 -3.06 6.01 -9.11
C TYR A 116 -4.16 5.55 -10.09
N ILE A 117 -4.26 4.24 -10.32
CA ILE A 117 -5.30 3.63 -11.16
C ILE A 117 -6.69 3.91 -10.60
N GLY A 118 -6.88 3.73 -9.29
CA GLY A 118 -8.17 3.99 -8.63
C GLY A 118 -8.67 5.42 -8.84
N THR A 119 -7.80 6.41 -8.63
CA THR A 119 -8.16 7.81 -8.90
C THR A 119 -8.47 8.06 -10.37
N ALA A 120 -7.70 7.49 -11.31
CA ALA A 120 -7.97 7.65 -12.74
C ALA A 120 -9.34 7.06 -13.12
N LEU A 121 -9.72 5.91 -12.56
CA LEU A 121 -11.04 5.31 -12.78
C LEU A 121 -12.18 6.23 -12.30
N TRP A 122 -12.03 6.84 -11.13
CA TRP A 122 -13.03 7.78 -10.62
C TRP A 122 -13.17 9.02 -11.49
N GLN A 123 -12.06 9.56 -12.00
CA GLN A 123 -12.10 10.72 -12.89
C GLN A 123 -12.88 10.40 -14.18
N ILE A 124 -12.66 9.22 -14.77
CA ILE A 124 -13.41 8.76 -15.94
C ILE A 124 -14.91 8.63 -15.63
N VAL A 125 -15.26 8.04 -14.48
CA VAL A 125 -16.67 7.89 -14.07
C VAL A 125 -17.33 9.25 -13.84
N ALA A 126 -16.64 10.17 -13.18
CA ALA A 126 -17.16 11.52 -12.89
C ALA A 126 -17.32 12.37 -14.16
N GLU A 127 -16.47 12.18 -15.17
CA GLU A 127 -16.59 12.84 -16.46
C GLU A 127 -17.85 12.39 -17.22
N GLN A 128 -18.13 11.08 -17.22
CA GLN A 128 -19.32 10.50 -17.85
C GLN A 128 -20.65 10.94 -17.19
N GLU A 129 -20.65 11.23 -15.89
CA GLU A 129 -21.85 11.75 -15.21
C GLU A 129 -22.15 13.20 -15.57
N ASN A 130 -21.14 14.02 -15.85
CA ASN A 130 -21.33 15.42 -16.24
C ASN A 130 -21.88 15.59 -17.67
N GLU A 131 -21.73 14.56 -18.51
CA GLU A 131 -22.24 14.56 -19.90
C GLU A 131 -23.71 14.11 -20.00
N ARG A 132 -24.32 13.66 -18.89
CA ARG A 132 -25.72 13.22 -18.82
C ARG A 132 -26.63 14.30 -18.21
#